data_AF-A0A9W6M8X4-F1
#
_entry.id   AF-A0A9W6M8X4-F1
#
_cell.length_a   1.000
_cell.length_b   1.000
_cell.length_c   1.000
_cell.angle_alpha   90.00
_cell.angle_beta   90.00
_cell.angle_gamma   90.00
#
_symmetry.space_group_name_H-M   'P 1'
#
loop_
_entity.id
_entity.type
_entity.pdbx_description
1 polymer ?
#
loop_
_entity_poly.entity_id
_entity_poly.type
_entity_poly.pdbx_seq_one_letter_code
_entity_poly.pdbx_strand_id
1 'polypeptide(L)'
;MNFNGITLEKLVLIAVIAGIIIGPEKLPGYAEKLAQMVRKGGEMLKGARSRMREEIGAEADDLDWRKLDPRQYDPRRIIRDALLDDSPPPRPSGQSAIVEPAKPAVPSVLGREFSRETPPPFDLEAT
;
A
#
# COMPACT_ATOMS: atom_id res chain seq x y z
N MET A 1 -22.66 9.64 11.72
CA MET A 1 -21.72 8.48 11.68
C MET A 1 -20.48 8.88 12.48
N ASN A 2 -20.37 8.43 13.72
CA ASN A 2 -19.22 8.76 14.58
C ASN A 2 -18.11 7.77 14.27
N PHE A 3 -17.19 8.15 13.39
CA PHE A 3 -16.04 7.33 13.02
C PHE A 3 -15.06 7.29 14.21
N ASN A 4 -14.99 6.15 14.90
CA ASN A 4 -13.91 5.72 15.80
C ASN A 4 -12.99 6.83 16.38
N GLY A 5 -13.53 7.67 17.26
CA GLY A 5 -12.71 8.52 18.12
C GLY A 5 -12.01 9.73 17.47
N ILE A 6 -12.09 9.93 16.15
CA ILE A 6 -11.54 11.10 15.46
C ILE A 6 -12.68 12.03 15.08
N THR A 7 -13.00 12.94 15.99
CA THR A 7 -13.95 14.03 15.75
C THR A 7 -13.19 15.31 15.44
N LEU A 8 -13.86 16.26 14.77
CA LEU A 8 -13.24 17.53 14.40
C LEU A 8 -12.70 18.26 15.63
N GLU A 9 -13.45 18.25 16.76
CA GLU A 9 -12.97 18.88 17.99
C GLU A 9 -11.67 18.27 18.51
N LYS A 10 -11.48 16.95 18.36
CA LYS A 10 -10.27 16.25 18.79
C LYS A 10 -9.10 16.55 17.85
N LEU A 11 -9.33 16.67 16.55
CA LEU A 11 -8.29 17.08 15.61
C LEU A 11 -7.79 18.50 15.91
N VAL A 12 -8.70 19.43 16.22
CA VAL A 12 -8.33 20.77 16.66
C VAL A 12 -7.54 20.73 17.96
N LEU A 13 -7.98 19.94 18.95
CA LEU A 13 -7.26 19.76 20.21
C LEU A 13 -5.83 19.23 19.98
N ILE A 14 -5.67 18.21 19.14
CA ILE A 14 -4.36 17.64 18.80
C ILE A 14 -3.49 18.69 18.10
N ALA A 15 -4.05 19.46 17.17
CA ALA A 15 -3.32 20.53 16.49
C ALA A 15 -2.82 21.61 17.47
N VAL A 16 -3.64 21.99 18.45
CA VAL A 16 -3.23 22.93 19.50
C VAL A 16 -2.09 22.36 20.35
N ILE A 17 -2.22 21.12 20.82
CA ILE A 17 -1.18 20.45 21.62
C ILE A 17 0.12 20.34 20.81
N ALA A 18 0.04 19.87 19.57
CA ALA A 18 1.20 19.78 18.68
C ALA A 18 1.84 21.15 18.44
N GLY A 19 1.04 22.21 18.29
CA GLY A 19 1.53 23.57 18.15
C GLY A 19 2.26 24.10 19.38
N ILE A 20 1.84 23.70 20.58
CA ILE A 20 2.55 24.04 21.82
C ILE A 20 3.88 23.27 21.89
N ILE A 21 3.90 21.99 21.54
CA ILE A 21 5.11 21.13 21.58
C ILE A 21 6.16 21.59 20.56
N ILE A 22 5.71 21.91 19.34
CA ILE A 22 6.58 22.32 18.22
C ILE A 22 6.94 23.82 18.31
N GLY A 23 6.05 24.62 18.90
CA GLY A 23 6.11 26.07 18.96
C GLY A 23 5.31 26.74 17.83
N PRO A 24 4.46 27.76 18.13
CA PRO A 24 3.61 28.41 17.14
C PRO A 24 4.39 29.14 16.05
N GLU A 25 5.63 29.56 16.33
CA GLU A 25 6.49 30.23 15.36
C GLU A 25 7.05 29.28 14.29
N LYS A 26 7.17 27.98 14.59
CA LYS A 26 7.71 26.98 13.65
C LYS A 26 6.61 26.34 12.79
N LEU A 27 5.39 26.26 13.30
CA LEU A 27 4.23 25.72 12.59
C LEU A 27 4.00 26.30 11.18
N PRO A 28 3.99 27.63 10.95
CA PRO A 28 3.75 28.17 9.61
C PRO A 28 4.82 27.71 8.61
N GLY A 29 6.08 27.63 9.03
CA GLY A 29 7.16 27.12 8.19
C GLY A 29 7.01 25.64 7.81
N TYR A 30 6.53 24.80 8.74
CA TYR A 30 6.23 23.39 8.42
C TYR A 30 4.99 23.21 7.56
N ALA A 31 3.93 23.99 7.82
CA ALA A 31 2.72 24.00 7.02
C ALA A 31 3.01 24.41 5.57
N GLU A 32 3.87 25.41 5.38
CA GLU A 32 4.30 25.83 4.05
C GLU A 32 5.06 24.71 3.31
N LYS A 33 6.01 24.04 3.99
CA LYS A 33 6.73 22.89 3.41
C LYS A 33 5.78 21.77 3.00
N LEU A 34 4.83 21.42 3.86
CA LEU A 34 3.81 20.42 3.56
C LEU A 34 2.96 20.84 2.35
N ALA A 35 2.50 22.09 2.32
CA ALA A 35 1.72 22.62 1.20
C ALA A 35 2.51 22.55 -0.12
N GLN A 36 3.79 22.90 -0.10
CA GLN A 36 4.66 22.76 -1.27
C GLN A 36 4.81 21.30 -1.71
N MET A 37 4.96 20.35 -0.77
CA MET A 37 5.02 18.92 -1.09
C MET A 37 3.71 18.41 -1.70
N VAL A 38 2.56 18.80 -1.13
CA VAL A 38 1.24 18.43 -1.65
C VAL A 38 1.02 19.00 -3.05
N ARG A 39 1.42 20.26 -3.30
CA ARG A 39 1.32 20.88 -4.63
C ARG A 39 2.18 20.14 -5.65
N LYS A 40 3.44 19.88 -5.33
CA LYS A 40 4.36 19.10 -6.19
C LYS A 40 3.84 17.69 -6.44
N GLY A 41 3.33 17.02 -5.41
CA GLY A 41 2.70 15.70 -5.54
C GLY A 41 1.48 15.75 -6.45
N GLY A 42 0.63 16.76 -6.30
CA GLY A 42 -0.53 16.99 -7.18
C GLY A 42 -0.14 17.24 -8.64
N GLU A 43 0.90 18.02 -8.90
CA GLU A 43 1.45 18.25 -10.23
C GLU A 43 2.01 16.96 -10.85
N MET A 44 2.74 16.16 -10.04
CA MET A 44 3.27 14.87 -10.46
C MET A 44 2.14 13.88 -10.83
N LEU A 45 1.09 13.80 -10.00
CA LEU A 45 -0.08 12.96 -10.27
C LEU A 45 -0.84 13.40 -11.54
N LYS A 46 -0.97 14.72 -11.77
CA LYS A 46 -1.57 15.25 -13.01
C LYS A 46 -0.73 14.89 -14.24
N GLY A 47 0.59 15.00 -14.16
CA GLY A 47 1.50 14.61 -15.24
C GLY A 47 1.47 13.10 -15.52
N ALA A 48 1.41 12.27 -14.48
CA ALA A 48 1.22 10.83 -14.61
C ALA A 48 -0.12 10.49 -15.28
N ARG A 49 -1.20 11.19 -14.90
CA ARG A 49 -2.53 11.03 -15.52
C ARG A 49 -2.54 11.45 -17.00
N SER A 50 -1.79 12.50 -17.37
CA SER A 50 -1.65 12.93 -18.78
C SER A 50 -0.95 11.86 -19.61
N ARG A 51 0.23 11.39 -19.16
CA ARG A 51 0.99 10.34 -19.84
C ARG A 51 0.21 9.03 -19.97
N MET A 52 -0.47 8.61 -18.89
CA MET A 52 -1.31 7.41 -18.92
C MET A 52 -2.50 7.55 -19.89
N ARG A 53 -3.06 8.76 -20.05
CA ARG A 53 -4.11 9.04 -21.03
C ARG A 53 -3.58 9.07 -22.47
N GLU A 54 -2.35 9.52 -22.68
CA GLU A 54 -1.70 9.57 -23.99
C GLU A 54 -1.28 8.18 -24.48
N GLU A 55 -0.78 7.31 -23.59
CA GLU A 55 -0.29 5.97 -23.96
C GLU A 55 -1.38 4.89 -24.07
N ILE A 56 -2.46 4.99 -23.28
CA ILE A 56 -3.59 4.03 -23.31
C ILE A 56 -4.68 4.49 -24.31
N GLY A 57 -4.58 5.71 -24.85
CA GLY A 57 -5.60 6.29 -25.72
C GLY A 57 -6.89 6.62 -24.96
N ALA A 58 -7.89 7.14 -25.67
CA ALA A 58 -9.18 7.58 -25.11
C ALA A 58 -9.95 6.50 -24.30
N GLU A 59 -9.51 5.23 -24.30
CA GLU A 59 -10.03 4.15 -23.47
C GLU A 59 -9.59 4.21 -21.99
N ALA A 60 -8.68 5.12 -21.61
CA ALA A 60 -8.39 5.40 -20.20
C ALA A 60 -9.60 6.00 -19.45
N ASP A 61 -10.65 6.46 -20.16
CA ASP A 61 -11.91 6.89 -19.56
C ASP A 61 -12.85 5.71 -19.25
N ASP A 62 -12.76 4.62 -20.03
CA ASP A 62 -13.55 3.39 -19.86
C ASP A 62 -12.95 2.44 -18.82
N LEU A 63 -11.65 2.57 -18.52
CA LEU A 63 -11.00 1.93 -17.37
C LEU A 63 -11.39 2.61 -16.05
N ASP A 64 -12.66 2.44 -15.70
CA ASP A 64 -13.27 2.32 -14.38
C ASP A 64 -12.56 2.99 -13.17
N TRP A 65 -12.13 4.23 -13.29
CA TRP A 65 -11.68 5.05 -12.15
C TRP A 65 -12.80 5.26 -11.11
N ARG A 66 -14.07 5.07 -11.51
CA ARG A 66 -15.25 5.05 -10.62
C ARG A 66 -15.35 3.79 -9.76
N LYS A 67 -14.85 2.62 -10.20
CA LYS A 67 -14.72 1.43 -9.35
C LYS A 67 -13.68 1.58 -8.24
N LEU A 68 -12.70 2.47 -8.44
CA LEU A 68 -11.66 2.80 -7.46
C LEU A 68 -12.03 3.95 -6.51
N ASP A 69 -13.21 4.57 -6.67
CA ASP A 69 -13.75 5.51 -5.69
C ASP A 69 -14.28 4.72 -4.48
N PRO A 70 -13.65 4.80 -3.29
CA PRO A 70 -14.04 4.02 -2.12
C PRO A 70 -15.47 4.31 -1.64
N ARG A 71 -16.09 5.40 -2.10
CA ARG A 71 -17.48 5.74 -1.78
C ARG A 71 -18.49 5.11 -2.74
N GLN A 72 -18.04 4.55 -3.87
CA GLN A 72 -18.89 3.97 -4.92
C GLN A 72 -18.64 2.48 -5.15
N TYR A 73 -17.98 1.78 -4.21
CA TYR A 73 -17.96 0.32 -4.15
C TYR A 73 -19.36 -0.18 -3.78
N ASP A 74 -20.26 -0.26 -4.76
CA ASP A 74 -21.63 -0.72 -4.58
C ASP A 74 -21.66 -2.27 -4.53
N PRO A 75 -21.86 -2.89 -3.35
CA PRO A 75 -21.78 -4.34 -3.19
C PRO A 75 -22.80 -5.09 -4.04
N ARG A 76 -23.88 -4.42 -4.46
CA ARG A 76 -24.94 -5.02 -5.29
C ARG A 76 -24.46 -5.34 -6.70
N ARG A 77 -23.45 -4.62 -7.20
CA ARG A 77 -22.88 -4.86 -8.53
C ARG A 77 -22.09 -6.18 -8.56
N ILE A 78 -21.31 -6.45 -7.50
CA ILE A 78 -20.53 -7.69 -7.35
C ILE A 78 -21.43 -8.93 -7.30
N ILE A 79 -22.57 -8.82 -6.60
CA ILE A 79 -23.53 -9.92 -6.49
C ILE A 79 -24.25 -10.17 -7.82
N ARG A 80 -24.56 -9.13 -8.59
CA ARG A 80 -25.17 -9.27 -9.92
C ARG A 80 -24.21 -9.87 -10.93
N ASP A 81 -22.94 -9.45 -10.90
CA ASP A 81 -21.90 -10.04 -11.74
C ASP A 81 -21.71 -11.53 -11.39
N ALA A 82 -21.87 -11.94 -10.13
CA ALA A 82 -21.84 -13.35 -9.71
C ALA A 82 -23.14 -14.14 -10.00
N LEU A 83 -24.28 -13.47 -10.27
CA LEU A 83 -25.56 -14.11 -10.56
C LEU A 83 -25.87 -14.20 -12.07
N LEU A 84 -25.31 -13.31 -12.89
CA LEU A 84 -25.55 -13.29 -14.34
C LEU A 84 -24.49 -14.09 -15.14
N ASP A 85 -23.32 -14.37 -14.55
CA ASP A 85 -22.30 -15.23 -15.18
C ASP A 85 -22.51 -16.69 -14.74
N ASP A 86 -23.52 -17.37 -15.31
CA ASP A 86 -23.61 -18.84 -15.29
C ASP A 86 -22.71 -19.43 -16.39
N SER A 87 -21.43 -19.07 -16.35
CA SER A 87 -20.39 -19.76 -17.10
C SER A 87 -19.51 -20.47 -16.07
N PRO A 88 -19.38 -21.81 -16.11
CA PRO A 88 -18.51 -22.51 -15.19
C PRO A 88 -17.10 -21.94 -15.38
N PRO A 89 -16.37 -21.63 -14.29
CA PRO A 89 -15.03 -21.07 -14.40
C PRO A 89 -14.21 -21.99 -15.30
N PRO A 90 -13.41 -21.46 -16.25
CA PRO A 90 -12.46 -22.29 -16.96
C PRO A 90 -11.59 -22.96 -15.90
N ARG A 91 -11.77 -24.27 -15.72
CA ARG A 91 -10.88 -25.09 -14.92
C ARG A 91 -9.49 -24.91 -15.54
N PRO A 92 -8.51 -24.34 -14.83
CA PRO A 92 -7.13 -24.50 -15.26
C PRO A 92 -6.80 -25.98 -15.12
N SER A 93 -6.93 -26.72 -16.22
CA SER A 93 -6.32 -28.05 -16.38
C SER A 93 -4.83 -27.85 -16.61
N GLY A 94 -4.17 -27.26 -15.62
CA GLY A 94 -2.74 -27.32 -15.40
C GLY A 94 -2.59 -27.92 -14.01
N GLN A 95 -2.07 -29.14 -13.96
CA GLN A 95 -1.85 -29.88 -12.73
C GLN A 95 -0.97 -29.05 -11.78
N SER A 96 -1.58 -28.45 -10.76
CA SER A 96 -0.88 -28.19 -9.51
C SER A 96 -1.39 -29.20 -8.52
N ALA A 97 -0.63 -30.29 -8.39
CA ALA A 97 -0.53 -30.98 -7.12
C ALA A 97 -0.46 -29.94 -6.01
N ILE A 98 -1.07 -30.26 -4.87
CA ILE A 98 -1.02 -29.48 -3.65
C ILE A 98 0.46 -29.27 -3.32
N VAL A 99 1.03 -28.15 -3.76
CA VAL A 99 2.31 -27.65 -3.27
C VAL A 99 1.92 -26.74 -2.14
N GLU A 100 1.82 -27.36 -0.96
CA GLU A 100 2.06 -26.71 0.32
C GLU A 100 3.10 -25.61 0.12
N PRO A 101 2.87 -24.37 0.60
CA PRO A 101 3.79 -23.28 0.35
C PRO A 101 5.17 -23.70 0.82
N ALA A 102 6.02 -23.98 -0.16
CA ALA A 102 7.44 -24.04 0.05
C ALA A 102 7.79 -22.68 0.63
N LYS A 103 8.08 -22.69 1.95
CA LYS A 103 8.90 -21.69 2.60
C LYS A 103 9.99 -21.33 1.58
N PRO A 104 10.36 -20.04 1.42
CA PRO A 104 11.55 -19.73 0.66
C PRO A 104 12.62 -20.67 1.20
N ALA A 105 13.16 -21.51 0.32
CA ALA A 105 14.39 -22.20 0.61
C ALA A 105 15.44 -21.09 0.66
N VAL A 106 15.47 -20.36 1.79
CA VAL A 106 16.75 -20.16 2.46
C VAL A 106 17.44 -21.51 2.34
N PRO A 107 18.65 -21.61 1.78
CA PRO A 107 19.43 -22.80 2.02
C PRO A 107 19.35 -22.93 3.54
N SER A 108 18.66 -23.98 3.98
CA SER A 108 18.71 -24.38 5.36
C SER A 108 20.16 -24.79 5.46
N VAL A 109 21.02 -23.82 5.79
CA VAL A 109 22.18 -24.07 6.61
C VAL A 109 21.53 -24.53 7.91
N LEU A 110 21.05 -25.78 7.86
CA LEU A 110 20.58 -26.59 8.96
C LEU A 110 21.47 -26.20 10.10
N GLY A 111 20.86 -25.62 11.14
CA GLY A 111 21.55 -25.09 12.30
C GLY A 111 22.71 -26.01 12.62
N ARG A 112 23.91 -25.59 12.22
CA ARG A 112 25.12 -26.21 12.71
C ARG A 112 25.17 -25.65 14.11
N GLU A 113 24.65 -26.41 15.06
CA GLU A 113 24.78 -26.05 16.46
C GLU A 113 26.27 -25.91 16.74
N PHE A 114 26.70 -24.66 16.91
CA PHE A 114 28.07 -24.38 17.27
C PHE A 114 28.23 -24.71 18.75
N SER A 115 28.81 -25.87 19.00
CA SER A 115 29.20 -26.31 20.35
C SER A 115 30.64 -25.87 20.63
N ARG A 116 31.06 -25.91 21.90
CA ARG A 116 32.46 -25.62 22.27
C ARG A 116 33.48 -26.49 21.53
N GLU A 117 33.04 -27.66 21.09
CA GLU A 117 33.83 -28.64 20.33
C GLU A 117 33.83 -28.37 18.81
N THR A 118 32.95 -27.49 18.31
CA THR A 118 32.87 -27.10 16.89
C THR A 118 32.57 -25.60 16.79
N PRO A 119 33.58 -24.74 17.01
CA PRO A 119 33.40 -23.29 16.93
C PRO A 119 33.13 -22.85 15.49
N PRO A 120 32.44 -21.70 15.30
CA PRO A 120 32.24 -21.14 13.98
C PRO A 120 33.59 -20.74 13.34
N PRO A 121 33.68 -20.76 12.00
CA PRO A 121 34.89 -20.34 11.30
C PRO A 121 35.17 -18.85 11.55
N PHE A 122 36.43 -18.50 11.80
CA PHE A 122 36.85 -17.11 12.00
C PHE A 122 36.99 -16.38 10.66
N ASP A 123 36.47 -15.15 10.60
CA ASP A 123 36.63 -14.25 9.47
C ASP A 123 37.93 -13.43 9.64
N LEU A 124 38.81 -13.50 8.66
CA LEU A 124 40.13 -12.85 8.67
C LEU A 124 40.10 -11.44 8.08
N GLU A 125 38.99 -10.97 7.52
CA GLU A 125 38.86 -9.63 6.91
C GLU A 125 38.34 -8.56 7.88
N ALA A 126 38.05 -8.90 9.14
CA ALA A 126 37.68 -7.93 10.16
C ALA A 126 38.93 -7.22 10.72
N THR A 127 39.27 -6.05 10.15
CA THR A 127 40.27 -5.08 10.67
C THR A 127 39.66 -3.69 10.73
#